data_AF-A0A846Z6H8-F1
#
_entry.id   AF-A0A846Z6H8-F1
#
_cell.length_a   1.000
_cell.length_b   1.000
_cell.length_c   1.000
_cell.angle_alpha   90.00
_cell.angle_beta   90.00
_cell.angle_gamma   90.00
#
_symmetry.space_group_name_H-M   'P 1'
#
loop_
_entity.id
_entity.type
_entity.pdbx_description
1 polymer ?
#
loop_
_entity_poly.entity_id
_entity_poly.type
_entity_poly.pdbx_seq_one_letter_code
_entity_poly.pdbx_strand_id
1 'polypeptide(L)' 'MREVLRAVMQARGQAQRIGVNLNQAVTALNSGEVSSTIQWYARAAAQTVCKLDELAEELRRRLP' A
#
# COMPACT_ATOMS: atom_id res chain seq x y z
N MET A 1 9.78 -19.06 -10.97
CA MET A 1 10.72 -17.96 -10.65
C MET A 1 10.32 -16.61 -11.26
N ARG A 2 10.10 -16.50 -12.58
CA ARG A 2 9.73 -15.21 -13.23
C ARG A 2 8.41 -14.60 -12.72
N GLU A 3 7.41 -15.43 -12.43
CA GLU A 3 6.13 -14.98 -11.84
C GLU A 3 6.29 -14.49 -10.40
N VAL A 4 7.05 -15.22 -9.58
CA VAL A 4 7.36 -14.84 -8.20
C VAL A 4 8.10 -13.49 -8.17
N LEU A 5 9.08 -13.30 -9.06
CA LEU A 5 9.78 -12.01 -9.17
C LEU A 5 8.83 -10.87 -9.58
N ARG A 6 7.89 -11.12 -10.50
CA ARG A 6 6.88 -10.13 -10.89
C ARG A 6 5.98 -9.75 -9.71
N ALA A 7 5.51 -10.74 -8.94
CA ALA A 7 4.71 -10.52 -7.75
C ALA A 7 5.50 -9.74 -6.69
N VAL A 8 6.77 -10.06 -6.44
CA VAL A 8 7.63 -9.29 -5.53
C VAL A 8 7.80 -7.83 -6.00
N MET A 9 8.01 -7.60 -7.29
CA MET A 9 8.10 -6.25 -7.86
C MET A 9 6.78 -5.48 -7.73
N GLN A 10 5.63 -6.14 -7.90
CA GLN A 10 4.31 -5.55 -7.67
C GLN A 10 4.13 -5.19 -6.19
N ALA A 11 4.49 -6.09 -5.27
CA ALA A 11 4.42 -5.84 -3.83
C ALA A 11 5.27 -4.62 -3.43
N ARG A 12 6.50 -4.53 -3.95
CA ARG A 12 7.37 -3.36 -3.74
C ARG A 12 6.70 -2.05 -4.19
N GLY A 13 6.04 -2.06 -5.35
CA GLY A 13 5.31 -0.89 -5.87
C GLY A 13 4.13 -0.50 -4.98
N GLN A 14 3.37 -1.46 -4.45
CA GLN A 14 2.27 -1.18 -3.52
C GLN A 14 2.79 -0.63 -2.18
N ALA A 15 3.86 -1.22 -1.63
CA ALA A 15 4.49 -0.73 -0.39
C ALA A 15 4.98 0.72 -0.51
N GLN A 16 5.59 1.07 -1.65
CA GLN A 16 6.00 2.46 -1.94
C GLN A 16 4.79 3.42 -1.94
N ARG A 17 3.65 3.01 -2.51
CA ARG A 17 2.43 3.84 -2.53
C ARG A 17 1.84 4.04 -1.13
N ILE A 18 1.88 3.02 -0.27
CA ILE A 18 1.49 3.16 1.14
C ILE A 18 2.35 4.24 1.82
N GLY A 19 3.67 4.15 1.66
CA GLY A 19 4.59 5.13 2.25
C GLY A 19 4.29 6.56 1.80
N VAL A 20 4.02 6.76 0.51
CA VAL A 20 3.63 8.09 -0.02
C VAL A 20 2.31 8.57 0.59
N ASN A 21 1.27 7.74 0.61
CA ASN A 21 -0.04 8.15 1.16
C ASN A 21 0.06 8.50 2.66
N LEU A 22 0.82 7.72 3.43
CA LEU A 22 1.05 8.00 4.84
C LEU A 22 1.83 9.30 5.05
N ASN A 23 2.86 9.55 4.24
CA ASN A 23 3.62 10.80 4.32
C ASN A 23 2.75 12.02 3.97
N GLN A 24 1.83 11.88 3.01
CA GLN A 24 0.87 12.92 2.67
C GLN A 24 -0.14 13.15 3.80
N ALA A 25 -0.61 12.09 4.46
CA ALA A 25 -1.45 12.20 5.65
C ALA A 25 -0.75 12.93 6.81
N VAL A 26 0.52 12.61 7.07
CA VAL A 26 1.34 13.30 8.08
C VAL A 26 1.53 14.77 7.72
N THR A 27 1.80 15.08 6.45
CA THR A 27 1.93 16.46 5.97
C THR A 27 0.64 17.25 6.20
N ALA A 28 -0.53 16.68 5.87
CA ALA A 28 -1.83 17.31 6.09
C ALA A 28 -2.15 17.50 7.57
N LEU A 29 -1.84 16.51 8.43
CA LEU A 29 -1.97 16.64 9.88
C LEU A 29 -1.09 17.79 10.42
N ASN A 30 0.16 17.86 9.97
CA ASN A 30 1.11 18.90 10.40
C ASN A 30 0.74 20.30 9.92
N SER A 31 -0.01 20.43 8.81
CA SER A 31 -0.52 21.73 8.35
C SER A 31 -1.79 22.18 9.10
N GLY A 32 -2.31 21.36 10.02
CA GLY A 32 -3.57 21.60 10.72
C GLY A 32 -4.81 21.27 9.90
N GLU A 33 -4.65 20.62 8.74
CA GLU A 33 -5.74 20.18 7.88
C GLU A 33 -6.39 18.92 8.47
N VAL A 34 -7.50 19.07 9.19
CA VAL A 34 -8.14 17.97 9.95
C VAL A 34 -9.26 17.28 9.15
N SER A 35 -9.64 17.80 7.99
CA SER A 35 -10.81 17.35 7.22
C SER A 35 -10.44 16.56 5.95
N SER A 36 -11.37 15.70 5.50
CA SER A 36 -11.50 14.89 4.26
C SER A 36 -10.24 14.32 3.57
N THR A 37 -9.21 15.12 3.37
CA THR A 37 -7.92 14.78 2.76
C THR A 37 -7.22 13.64 3.51
N ILE A 38 -7.16 13.69 4.85
CA ILE A 38 -6.60 12.59 5.67
C ILE A 38 -7.39 11.29 5.50
N GLN A 39 -8.73 11.37 5.46
CA GLN A 39 -9.57 10.18 5.25
C GLN A 39 -9.30 9.56 3.88
N TRP A 40 -9.03 10.38 2.87
CA TRP A 40 -8.67 9.92 1.53
C TRP A 40 -7.34 9.16 1.53
N TYR A 41 -6.31 9.72 2.18
CA TYR A 41 -5.01 9.04 2.31
C TYR A 41 -5.11 7.74 3.11
N ALA A 42 -5.85 7.74 4.22
CA ALA A 42 -6.09 6.54 5.03
C ALA A 42 -6.79 5.44 4.21
N ARG A 43 -7.83 5.80 3.44
CA ARG A 43 -8.54 4.87 2.56
C ARG A 43 -7.62 4.31 1.47
N ALA A 44 -6.83 5.16 0.83
CA ALA A 44 -5.90 4.74 -0.21
C ALA A 44 -4.79 3.83 0.33
N ALA A 45 -4.26 4.11 1.53
CA ALA A 45 -3.32 3.24 2.22
C ALA A 45 -3.96 1.88 2.55
N ALA A 46 -5.16 1.86 3.15
CA ALA A 46 -5.88 0.63 3.48
C ALA A 46 -6.14 -0.25 2.25
N GLN A 47 -6.60 0.33 1.15
CA GLN A 47 -6.79 -0.40 -0.12
C GLN A 47 -5.49 -1.00 -0.66
N THR A 48 -4.38 -0.32 -0.44
CA THR A 48 -3.08 -0.79 -0.90
C THR A 48 -2.55 -1.93 -0.02
N VAL A 49 -2.81 -1.88 1.29
CA VAL A 49 -2.53 -2.99 2.22
C VAL A 49 -3.35 -4.23 1.83
N CYS A 50 -4.66 -4.10 1.58
CA CYS A 50 -5.47 -5.26 1.17
C CYS A 50 -4.92 -5.94 -0.10
N LYS A 51 -4.46 -5.16 -1.09
CA LYS A 51 -3.84 -5.71 -2.32
C LYS A 51 -2.53 -6.43 -2.05
N LEU A 52 -1.76 -5.98 -1.06
CA LEU A 52 -0.55 -6.66 -0.64
C LEU A 52 -0.87 -8.00 0.03
N ASP A 53 -1.89 -8.04 0.89
CA ASP A 53 -2.32 -9.26 1.57
C ASP A 53 -2.82 -10.31 0.57
N GLU A 54 -3.64 -9.89 -0.41
CA GLU A 54 -4.10 -10.76 -1.51
C GLU A 54 -2.92 -11.34 -2.31
N LEU A 55 -1.95 -10.49 -2.65
CA LEU A 55 -0.77 -10.90 -3.40
C LEU A 55 0.14 -11.82 -2.59
N ALA A 56 0.28 -11.58 -1.29
CA ALA A 56 1.03 -12.45 -0.38
C ALA A 56 0.38 -13.82 -0.26
N GLU A 57 -0.94 -13.88 -0.16
CA GLU A 57 -1.70 -15.13 -0.11
C GLU A 57 -1.61 -15.90 -1.44
N GLU A 58 -1.66 -15.21 -2.58
CA GLU A 58 -1.45 -15.83 -3.89
C GLU A 58 -0.03 -16.38 -4.05
N LEU A 59 0.98 -15.64 -3.59
CA LEU A 59 2.37 -16.11 -3.54
C LEU A 59 2.51 -17.35 -2.65
N ARG A 60 1.93 -17.33 -1.45
CA ARG A 60 1.94 -18.46 -0.51
C ARG A 60 1.36 -19.74 -1.14
N ARG A 61 0.31 -19.62 -1.94
CA ARG A 61 -0.30 -20.78 -2.63
C ARG A 61 0.52 -21.30 -3.80
N ARG A 62 1.34 -20.46 -4.43
CA ARG A 62 2.15 -20.80 -5.61
C ARG A 62 3.56 -21.25 -5.27
N LEU A 63 4.04 -20.94 -4.08
CA LEU A 63 5.31 -21.42 -3.56
C LEU A 63 5.09 -22.81 -2.92
N PRO A 64 5.96 -23.80 -3.22
CA PRO A 64 5.88 -25.13 -2.62
C PRO A 64 6.16 -25.13 -1.12
#